data_AF-A0A960WVE8-F1
#
_entry.id   AF-A0A960WVE8-F1
#
_cell.length_a   1.000
_cell.length_b   1.000
_cell.length_c   1.000
_cell.angle_alpha   90.00
_cell.angle_beta   90.00
_cell.angle_gamma   90.00
#
_symmetry.space_group_name_H-M   'P 1'
#
loop_
_entity.id
_entity.type
_entity.pdbx_description
1 polymer ?
#
loop_
_entity_poly.entity_id
_entity_poly.type
_entity_poly.pdbx_seq_one_letter_code
_entity_poly.pdbx_strand_id
1 'polypeptide(L)'
;MKIIALALSLTFLACGANALDLDHLVTPETIFAFRDSLAFTPEQESELKQIFEKAKSESNALEDAVKTTEESLNDLLRTQELDSGDAETAFQALLDAEEKLKLLQFRTLLALRAVLDPEQISKARSLGKHSRESNAPLMASIEGKAKRLKMAFDELDIKPAGELVSEGERIRDLIQSGDLEAADESLDALGKKVGIDESPDKATIDFSQQNPGDIAQNSLEVRYRSVESAVQGVTYLPRLRQLLQARDALESAKAAEDAEGVGRVLTWVENLLGITAAP
;
A
#
# COMPACT_ATOMS: atom_id res chain seq x y z
N MET A 1 -9.44 10.97 8.59
CA MET A 1 -9.33 10.61 7.15
C MET A 1 -8.22 9.59 7.04
N LYS A 2 -8.45 8.43 6.41
CA LYS A 2 -7.45 7.34 6.33
C LYS A 2 -6.64 7.51 5.05
N ILE A 3 -5.60 8.34 5.10
CA ILE A 3 -4.67 8.52 3.98
C ILE A 3 -3.83 7.25 3.85
N ILE A 4 -4.17 6.46 2.84
CA ILE A 4 -3.27 5.68 1.99
C ILE A 4 -2.12 4.96 2.70
N ALA A 5 -2.50 3.89 3.39
CA ALA A 5 -1.67 2.73 3.66
C ALA A 5 -1.40 1.86 2.41
N LEU A 6 -1.19 2.49 1.25
CA LEU A 6 -0.59 1.85 0.08
C LEU A 6 0.89 2.23 -0.06
N ALA A 7 1.51 2.64 1.06
CA ALA A 7 2.87 2.24 1.35
C ALA A 7 2.80 0.71 1.58
N LEU A 8 3.21 -0.11 0.63
CA LEU A 8 4.61 -0.50 0.57
C LEU A 8 5.22 -0.77 1.96
N SER A 9 4.53 -1.55 2.81
CA SER A 9 5.24 -2.39 3.79
C SER A 9 5.87 -3.59 3.06
N LEU A 10 6.65 -3.26 2.02
CA LEU A 10 7.66 -4.12 1.39
C LEU A 10 8.85 -4.36 2.36
N THR A 11 8.77 -3.78 3.55
CA THR A 11 9.87 -3.55 4.47
C THR A 11 10.20 -4.73 5.36
N PHE A 12 9.60 -5.91 5.13
CA PHE A 12 9.95 -7.00 6.02
C PHE A 12 11.33 -7.56 5.75
N LEU A 13 11.81 -7.69 4.50
CA LEU A 13 13.20 -8.13 4.24
C LEU A 13 13.75 -7.93 2.80
N ALA A 14 13.00 -7.39 1.85
CA ALA A 14 13.46 -7.27 0.46
C ALA A 14 13.43 -5.82 -0.02
N CYS A 15 14.62 -5.21 -0.11
CA CYS A 15 14.92 -4.13 -1.04
C CYS A 15 14.08 -2.83 -0.86
N GLY A 16 14.23 -2.19 0.30
CA GLY A 16 13.90 -0.79 0.49
C GLY A 16 14.96 -0.16 1.40
N ALA A 17 15.12 1.16 1.33
CA ALA A 17 16.15 1.97 1.99
C ALA A 17 16.29 1.82 3.53
N ASN A 18 15.55 0.91 4.16
CA ASN A 18 15.49 0.65 5.60
C ASN A 18 15.83 -0.79 6.01
N ALA A 19 16.09 -1.72 5.09
CA ALA A 19 16.57 -3.06 5.47
C ALA A 19 18.02 -2.98 5.96
N LEU A 20 18.34 -3.66 7.06
CA LEU A 20 19.72 -3.87 7.50
C LEU A 20 20.45 -4.76 6.49
N ASP A 21 20.97 -4.15 5.43
CA ASP A 21 21.81 -4.83 4.45
C ASP A 21 23.23 -4.96 5.00
N LEU A 22 23.40 -5.95 5.86
CA LEU A 22 24.70 -6.31 6.42
C LEU A 22 25.25 -7.48 5.62
N ASP A 23 26.25 -7.24 4.77
CA ASP A 23 26.94 -8.21 3.88
C ASP A 23 27.44 -9.51 4.55
N HIS A 24 27.46 -9.53 5.88
CA HIS A 24 27.91 -10.64 6.71
C HIS A 24 26.79 -11.45 7.37
N LEU A 25 25.53 -11.03 7.22
CA LEU A 25 24.38 -11.71 7.76
C LEU A 25 23.63 -12.46 6.66
N VAL A 26 23.13 -13.64 7.00
CA VAL A 26 22.30 -14.44 6.11
C VAL A 26 20.85 -14.02 6.35
N THR A 27 20.13 -13.68 5.28
CA THR A 27 18.74 -13.28 5.40
C THR A 27 17.81 -14.51 5.44
N PRO A 28 16.66 -14.43 6.13
CA PRO A 28 15.59 -15.41 6.09
C PRO A 28 15.29 -15.94 4.68
N GLU A 29 15.18 -15.07 3.67
CA GLU A 29 14.85 -15.45 2.28
C GLU A 29 15.93 -16.35 1.72
N THR A 30 17.20 -16.05 2.02
CA THR A 30 18.32 -16.88 1.59
C THR A 30 18.28 -18.26 2.25
N ILE A 31 17.90 -18.34 3.52
CA ILE A 31 17.76 -19.61 4.26
C ILE A 31 16.63 -20.46 3.67
N PHE A 32 15.47 -19.84 3.39
CA PHE A 32 14.32 -20.55 2.85
C PHE A 32 14.52 -20.97 1.38
N ALA A 33 14.98 -20.05 0.53
CA ALA A 33 15.18 -20.31 -0.89
C ALA A 33 16.23 -21.39 -1.17
N PHE A 34 17.23 -21.52 -0.29
CA PHE A 34 18.33 -22.47 -0.46
C PHE A 34 18.33 -23.58 0.58
N ARG A 35 17.19 -23.87 1.24
CA ARG A 35 17.06 -24.90 2.28
C ARG A 35 17.70 -26.23 1.87
N ASP A 36 17.30 -26.77 0.72
CA ASP A 36 17.81 -28.05 0.21
C ASP A 36 19.31 -28.03 -0.06
N SER A 37 19.82 -26.86 -0.47
CA SER A 37 21.25 -26.65 -0.74
C SER A 37 22.08 -26.48 0.54
N LEU A 38 21.48 -25.98 1.62
CA LEU A 38 22.17 -25.74 2.89
C LEU A 38 22.20 -26.96 3.81
N ALA A 39 21.47 -28.02 3.45
CA ALA A 39 21.51 -29.33 4.10
C ALA A 39 21.33 -29.24 5.63
N PHE A 40 20.28 -28.56 6.06
CA PHE A 40 19.96 -28.41 7.49
C PHE A 40 19.64 -29.75 8.15
N THR A 41 20.00 -29.90 9.41
CA THR A 41 19.48 -31.00 10.23
C THR A 41 18.03 -30.75 10.62
N PRO A 42 17.24 -31.79 10.97
CA PRO A 42 15.87 -31.61 11.44
C PRO A 42 15.75 -30.66 12.65
N GLU A 43 16.75 -30.66 13.52
CA GLU A 43 16.83 -29.76 14.68
C GLU A 43 17.02 -28.31 14.25
N GLN A 44 17.96 -28.05 13.32
CA GLN A 44 18.18 -26.72 12.74
C GLN A 44 16.92 -26.21 12.05
N GLU A 45 16.23 -27.04 11.26
CA GLU A 45 14.99 -26.65 10.59
C GLU A 45 13.89 -26.26 11.57
N SER A 46 13.73 -27.02 12.65
CA SER A 46 12.77 -26.71 13.71
C SER A 46 13.10 -25.37 14.39
N GLU A 47 14.38 -25.13 14.69
CA GLU A 47 14.81 -23.91 15.37
C GLU A 47 14.69 -22.67 14.47
N LEU A 48 15.11 -22.76 13.20
CA LEU A 48 14.94 -21.71 12.20
C LEU A 48 13.45 -21.33 12.02
N LYS A 49 12.56 -22.34 11.98
CA LYS A 49 11.12 -22.10 11.90
C LYS A 49 10.59 -21.38 13.13
N GLN A 50 11.01 -21.77 14.34
CA GLN A 50 10.58 -21.08 15.56
C GLN A 50 11.05 -19.62 15.61
N ILE A 51 12.30 -19.36 15.21
CA ILE A 51 12.84 -17.99 15.13
C ILE A 51 12.00 -17.16 14.16
N PHE A 52 11.68 -17.71 12.98
CA PHE A 52 10.89 -17.01 11.97
C PHE A 52 9.47 -16.71 12.43
N GLU A 53 8.74 -17.71 12.93
CA GLU A 53 7.35 -17.52 13.40
C GLU A 53 7.28 -16.51 14.55
N LYS A 54 8.26 -16.55 15.47
CA LYS A 54 8.36 -15.58 16.55
C LYS A 54 8.59 -14.16 16.00
N ALA A 55 9.59 -13.99 15.14
CA ALA A 55 9.90 -12.69 14.54
C ALA A 55 8.73 -12.12 13.75
N LYS A 56 8.03 -12.97 12.97
CA LYS A 56 6.82 -12.61 12.23
C LYS A 56 5.68 -12.16 13.14
N SER A 57 5.49 -12.83 14.28
CA SER A 57 4.45 -12.44 15.24
C SER A 57 4.75 -11.10 15.91
N GLU A 58 6.01 -10.83 16.23
CA GLU A 58 6.46 -9.59 16.88
C GLU A 58 6.49 -8.42 15.90
N SER A 59 6.77 -8.68 14.62
CA SER A 59 6.91 -7.63 13.62
C SER A 59 5.62 -6.95 13.24
N ASN A 60 4.51 -7.70 13.12
CA ASN A 60 3.24 -7.13 12.66
C ASN A 60 2.83 -5.92 13.51
N ALA A 61 2.96 -6.03 14.84
CA ALA A 61 2.64 -4.93 15.75
C ALA A 61 3.60 -3.73 15.62
N LEU A 62 4.88 -3.99 15.30
CA LEU A 62 5.88 -2.94 15.11
C LEU A 62 5.72 -2.23 13.75
N GLU A 63 5.40 -2.97 12.69
CA GLU A 63 5.06 -2.39 11.39
C GLU A 63 3.81 -1.52 11.47
N ASP A 64 2.76 -1.99 12.16
CA ASP A 64 1.55 -1.21 12.41
C ASP A 64 1.87 0.05 13.21
N ALA A 65 2.78 -0.02 14.19
CA ALA A 65 3.21 1.14 14.96
C ALA A 65 3.96 2.17 14.10
N VAL A 66 4.94 1.75 13.30
CA VAL A 66 5.68 2.63 12.37
C VAL A 66 4.73 3.33 11.40
N LYS A 67 3.82 2.55 10.82
CA LYS A 67 2.82 3.09 9.90
C LYS A 67 1.90 4.10 10.57
N THR A 68 1.44 3.80 11.78
CA THR A 68 0.55 4.72 12.54
C THR A 68 1.26 6.03 12.87
N THR A 69 2.54 5.98 13.25
CA THR A 69 3.33 7.18 13.56
C THR A 69 3.69 7.97 12.30
N GLU A 70 3.99 7.29 11.19
CA GLU A 70 4.21 7.92 9.87
C GLU A 70 2.95 8.63 9.36
N GLU A 71 1.78 7.99 9.47
CA GLU A 71 0.48 8.58 9.14
C GLU A 71 0.22 9.82 10.01
N SER A 72 0.44 9.71 11.32
CA SER A 72 0.23 10.82 12.27
C SER A 72 1.15 12.02 11.98
N LEU A 73 2.42 11.76 11.64
CA LEU A 73 3.37 12.81 11.27
C LEU A 73 2.97 13.48 9.96
N ASN A 74 2.59 12.70 8.94
CA ASN A 74 2.14 13.27 7.66
C ASN A 74 0.88 14.13 7.82
N ASP A 75 -0.08 13.68 8.63
CA ASP A 75 -1.29 14.44 8.93
C ASP A 75 -0.96 15.78 9.61
N LEU A 76 -0.04 15.75 10.57
CA LEU A 76 0.44 16.97 11.25
C LEU A 76 1.14 17.93 10.26
N LEU A 77 2.00 17.42 9.38
CA LEU A 77 2.71 18.25 8.40
C LEU A 77 1.79 18.89 7.35
N ARG A 78 0.56 18.40 7.22
CA ARG A 78 -0.46 18.96 6.30
C ARG A 78 -1.33 20.03 6.95
N THR A 79 -1.26 20.25 8.26
CA THR A 79 -2.08 21.30 8.92
C THR A 79 -1.57 22.69 8.56
N GLN A 80 -2.50 23.64 8.43
CA GLN A 80 -2.19 25.01 8.03
C GLN A 80 -1.42 25.77 9.12
N GLU A 81 -1.70 25.43 10.38
CA GLU A 81 -0.94 25.85 11.55
C GLU A 81 -0.15 24.64 12.05
N LEU A 82 1.17 24.65 11.79
CA LEU A 82 2.09 23.60 12.23
C LEU A 82 2.83 24.12 13.46
N ASP A 83 2.67 23.44 14.59
CA ASP A 83 3.52 23.65 15.75
C ASP A 83 4.80 22.82 15.62
N SER A 84 5.95 23.47 15.80
CA SER A 84 7.25 22.80 15.65
C SER A 84 7.51 21.76 16.75
N GLY A 85 7.00 21.98 17.97
CA GLY A 85 7.16 21.06 19.09
C GLY A 85 6.34 19.78 18.89
N ASP A 86 5.12 19.91 18.37
CA ASP A 86 4.29 18.77 17.98
C ASP A 86 4.93 17.98 16.83
N ALA A 87 5.51 18.67 15.85
CA ALA A 87 6.23 18.04 14.72
C ALA A 87 7.46 17.25 15.18
N GLU A 88 8.27 17.84 16.06
CA GLU A 88 9.44 17.17 16.64
C GLU A 88 9.01 15.94 17.46
N THR A 89 7.94 16.04 18.24
CA THR A 89 7.41 14.93 19.04
C THR A 89 6.90 13.80 18.16
N ALA A 90 6.14 14.11 17.11
CA ALA A 90 5.65 13.13 16.15
C ALA A 90 6.80 12.46 15.38
N PHE A 91 7.81 13.23 14.98
CA PHE A 91 9.01 12.69 14.33
C PHE A 91 9.81 11.77 15.25
N GLN A 92 9.98 12.13 16.53
CA GLN A 92 10.66 11.27 17.50
C GLN A 92 9.89 9.95 17.73
N ALA A 93 8.56 10.00 17.79
CA ALA A 93 7.74 8.80 17.90
C ALA A 93 7.90 7.85 16.70
N LEU A 94 8.07 8.40 15.50
CA LEU A 94 8.40 7.62 14.30
C LEU A 94 9.78 6.97 14.42
N LEU A 95 10.81 7.72 14.82
CA LEU A 95 12.15 7.17 15.03
C LEU A 95 12.18 6.03 16.06
N ASP A 96 11.48 6.18 17.18
CA ASP A 96 11.39 5.17 18.23
C ASP A 96 10.69 3.88 17.74
N ALA A 97 9.68 4.01 16.87
CA ALA A 97 9.00 2.88 16.26
C ALA A 97 9.92 2.15 15.27
N GLU A 98 10.62 2.89 14.42
CA GLU A 98 11.59 2.34 13.47
C GLU A 98 12.76 1.64 14.18
N GLU A 99 13.28 2.21 15.27
CA GLU A 99 14.36 1.63 16.05
C GLU A 99 13.99 0.23 16.54
N LYS A 100 12.79 0.08 17.11
CA LYS A 100 12.31 -1.22 17.62
C LYS A 100 12.21 -2.25 16.51
N LEU A 101 11.71 -1.86 15.34
CA LEU A 101 11.61 -2.74 14.18
C LEU A 101 13.01 -3.16 13.68
N LYS A 102 13.93 -2.22 13.52
CA LYS A 102 15.32 -2.47 13.11
C LYS A 102 16.06 -3.36 14.12
N LEU A 103 15.83 -3.16 15.41
CA LEU A 103 16.43 -3.99 16.46
C LEU A 103 15.88 -5.42 16.46
N LEU A 104 14.58 -5.61 16.20
CA LEU A 104 13.99 -6.94 16.02
C LEU A 104 14.61 -7.64 14.81
N GLN A 105 14.71 -6.95 13.66
CA GLN A 105 15.35 -7.48 12.45
C GLN A 105 16.78 -7.90 12.74
N PHE A 106 17.59 -7.04 13.36
CA PHE A 106 18.98 -7.34 13.70
C PHE A 106 19.09 -8.57 14.61
N ARG A 107 18.29 -8.64 15.68
CA ARG A 107 18.27 -9.79 16.60
C ARG A 107 17.87 -11.08 15.90
N THR A 108 16.91 -11.01 14.99
CA THR A 108 16.47 -12.16 14.19
C THR A 108 17.60 -12.66 13.30
N LEU A 109 18.30 -11.78 12.59
CA LEU A 109 19.45 -12.15 11.76
C LEU A 109 20.59 -12.78 12.57
N LEU A 110 20.85 -12.28 13.78
CA LEU A 110 21.83 -12.88 14.69
C LEU A 110 21.40 -14.26 15.19
N ALA A 111 20.12 -14.42 15.53
CA ALA A 111 19.56 -15.70 15.95
C ALA A 111 19.66 -16.75 14.84
N LEU A 112 19.28 -16.39 13.61
CA LEU A 112 19.40 -17.26 12.44
C LEU A 112 20.86 -17.67 12.20
N ARG A 113 21.79 -16.70 12.29
CA ARG A 113 23.23 -16.98 12.15
C ARG A 113 23.72 -17.96 13.22
N ALA A 114 23.20 -17.90 14.45
CA ALA A 114 23.64 -18.77 15.54
C ALA A 114 23.26 -20.25 15.36
N VAL A 115 22.21 -20.53 14.57
CA VAL A 115 21.78 -21.90 14.25
C VAL A 115 22.63 -22.53 13.14
N LEU A 116 23.25 -21.71 12.29
CA LEU A 116 23.99 -22.16 11.12
C LEU A 116 25.47 -22.38 11.45
N ASP A 117 26.03 -23.46 10.91
CA ASP A 117 27.45 -23.73 11.01
C ASP A 117 28.27 -22.79 10.08
N PRO A 118 29.57 -22.58 10.34
CA PRO A 118 30.41 -21.69 9.54
C PRO A 118 30.40 -22.00 8.03
N GLU A 119 30.36 -23.29 7.66
CA GLU A 119 30.27 -23.72 6.27
C GLU A 119 28.92 -23.35 5.64
N GLN A 120 27.81 -23.57 6.37
CA GLN A 120 26.46 -23.18 5.94
C GLN A 120 26.34 -21.67 5.80
N ILE A 121 26.91 -20.88 6.72
CA ILE A 121 26.95 -19.41 6.63
C ILE A 121 27.69 -18.97 5.35
N SER A 122 28.88 -19.54 5.10
CA SER A 122 29.66 -19.21 3.90
C SER A 122 28.89 -19.53 2.61
N LYS A 123 28.28 -20.71 2.57
CA LYS A 123 27.48 -21.16 1.43
C LYS A 123 26.25 -20.29 1.22
N ALA A 124 25.49 -20.00 2.29
CA ALA A 124 24.32 -19.15 2.24
C ALA A 124 24.67 -17.74 1.76
N ARG A 125 25.78 -17.15 2.22
CA ARG A 125 26.24 -15.84 1.74
C ARG A 125 26.56 -15.85 0.24
N SER A 126 27.24 -16.89 -0.25
CA SER A 126 27.54 -17.02 -1.68
C SER A 126 26.26 -17.15 -2.52
N LEU A 127 25.33 -18.00 -2.09
CA LEU A 127 24.06 -18.23 -2.78
C LEU A 127 23.18 -16.99 -2.74
N GLY A 128 23.07 -16.33 -1.59
CA GLY A 128 22.34 -15.08 -1.42
C GLY A 128 22.89 -13.96 -2.30
N LYS A 129 24.22 -13.81 -2.37
CA LYS A 129 24.85 -12.83 -3.27
C LYS A 129 24.50 -13.10 -4.73
N HIS A 130 24.69 -14.34 -5.19
CA HIS A 130 24.39 -14.70 -6.58
C HIS A 130 22.90 -14.51 -6.92
N SER A 131 22.02 -14.89 -6.00
CA SER A 131 20.56 -14.70 -6.13
C SER A 131 20.19 -13.22 -6.23
N ARG A 132 20.73 -12.37 -5.36
CA ARG A 132 20.49 -10.92 -5.40
C ARG A 132 20.98 -10.31 -6.72
N GLU A 133 22.17 -10.70 -7.18
CA GLU A 133 22.70 -10.21 -8.45
C GLU A 133 21.85 -10.66 -9.65
N SER A 134 21.39 -11.92 -9.64
CA SER A 134 20.54 -12.47 -10.71
C SER A 134 19.13 -11.84 -10.71
N ASN A 135 18.57 -11.59 -9.52
CA ASN A 135 17.21 -11.08 -9.36
C ASN A 135 17.14 -9.55 -9.30
N ALA A 136 18.27 -8.84 -9.25
CA ALA A 136 18.30 -7.38 -9.17
C ALA A 136 17.46 -6.68 -10.26
N PRO A 137 17.47 -7.09 -11.54
CA PRO A 137 16.62 -6.47 -12.55
C PRO A 137 15.12 -6.68 -12.28
N LEU A 138 14.74 -7.86 -11.81
CA LEU A 138 13.35 -8.19 -11.49
C LEU A 138 12.86 -7.44 -10.25
N MET A 139 13.68 -7.36 -9.20
CA MET A 139 13.38 -6.54 -8.02
C MET A 139 13.23 -5.06 -8.37
N ALA A 140 14.11 -4.52 -9.21
CA ALA A 140 13.99 -3.13 -9.67
C ALA A 140 12.69 -2.90 -10.47
N SER A 141 12.24 -3.89 -11.25
CA SER A 141 10.95 -3.86 -11.96
C SER A 141 9.78 -3.81 -10.97
N ILE A 142 9.76 -4.75 -10.00
CA ILE A 142 8.74 -4.84 -8.95
C ILE A 142 8.63 -3.52 -8.17
N GLU A 143 9.76 -2.99 -7.69
CA GLU A 143 9.82 -1.71 -6.98
C GLU A 143 9.31 -0.55 -7.83
N GLY A 144 9.73 -0.50 -9.10
CA GLY A 144 9.28 0.51 -10.05
C GLY A 144 7.77 0.50 -10.23
N LYS A 145 7.18 -0.68 -10.48
CA LYS A 145 5.72 -0.86 -10.66
C LYS A 145 4.95 -0.48 -9.39
N ALA A 146 5.39 -0.96 -8.24
CA ALA A 146 4.74 -0.69 -6.97
C ALA A 146 4.81 0.81 -6.58
N LYS A 147 5.96 1.46 -6.82
CA LYS A 147 6.12 2.91 -6.63
C LYS A 147 5.18 3.71 -7.53
N ARG A 148 5.04 3.33 -8.81
CA ARG A 148 4.11 3.98 -9.74
C ARG A 148 2.67 3.89 -9.23
N LEU A 149 2.23 2.70 -8.79
CA LEU A 149 0.91 2.50 -8.20
C LEU A 149 0.68 3.40 -6.99
N LYS A 150 1.64 3.43 -6.05
CA LYS A 150 1.58 4.31 -4.88
C LYS A 150 1.41 5.78 -5.29
N MET A 151 2.28 6.27 -6.16
CA MET A 151 2.23 7.66 -6.64
C MET A 151 0.89 8.02 -7.28
N ALA A 152 0.29 7.10 -8.04
CA ALA A 152 -0.98 7.35 -8.72
C ALA A 152 -2.17 7.49 -7.74
N PHE A 153 -2.15 6.80 -6.60
CA PHE A 153 -3.16 6.99 -5.55
C PHE A 153 -2.86 8.20 -4.66
N ASP A 154 -1.59 8.42 -4.33
CA ASP A 154 -1.13 9.58 -3.54
C ASP A 154 -1.47 10.91 -4.25
N GLU A 155 -1.30 10.99 -5.58
CA GLU A 155 -1.66 12.17 -6.38
C GLU A 155 -3.15 12.52 -6.30
N LEU A 156 -4.02 11.51 -6.15
CA LEU A 156 -5.46 11.73 -6.04
C LEU A 156 -5.90 12.03 -4.61
N ASP A 157 -5.03 11.82 -3.62
CA ASP A 157 -5.36 11.88 -2.19
C ASP A 157 -6.59 10.99 -1.84
N ILE A 158 -6.72 9.84 -2.52
CA ILE A 158 -7.82 8.87 -2.33
C ILE A 158 -7.29 7.59 -1.71
N LYS A 159 -8.01 7.08 -0.71
CA LYS A 159 -7.75 5.73 -0.18
C LYS A 159 -8.16 4.64 -1.19
N PRO A 160 -7.27 3.67 -1.50
CA PRO A 160 -7.63 2.51 -2.31
C PRO A 160 -8.79 1.71 -1.70
N ALA A 161 -9.63 1.13 -2.57
CA ALA A 161 -10.69 0.22 -2.17
C ALA A 161 -10.11 -1.02 -1.45
N GLY A 162 -10.90 -1.64 -0.56
CA GLY A 162 -10.47 -2.80 0.24
C GLY A 162 -9.92 -3.95 -0.59
N GLU A 163 -10.49 -4.19 -1.77
CA GLU A 163 -10.01 -5.23 -2.71
C GLU A 163 -8.56 -4.98 -3.16
N LEU A 164 -8.19 -3.74 -3.47
CA LEU A 164 -6.83 -3.39 -3.88
C LEU A 164 -5.84 -3.53 -2.72
N VAL A 165 -6.29 -3.28 -1.49
CA VAL A 165 -5.48 -3.50 -0.29
C VAL A 165 -5.17 -4.99 -0.13
N SER A 166 -6.18 -5.86 -0.23
CA SER A 166 -5.99 -7.31 -0.17
C SER A 166 -5.13 -7.86 -1.31
N GLU A 167 -5.25 -7.30 -2.52
CA GLU A 167 -4.35 -7.65 -3.63
C GLU A 167 -2.89 -7.25 -3.35
N GLY A 168 -2.68 -6.06 -2.75
CA GLY A 168 -1.37 -5.62 -2.30
C GLY A 168 -0.76 -6.51 -1.22
N GLU A 169 -1.57 -7.01 -0.27
CA GLU A 169 -1.14 -7.99 0.74
C GLU A 169 -0.72 -9.32 0.09
N ARG A 170 -1.50 -9.83 -0.86
CA ARG A 170 -1.14 -11.05 -1.59
C ARG A 170 0.18 -10.91 -2.36
N ILE A 171 0.41 -9.77 -3.00
CA ILE A 171 1.67 -9.49 -3.71
C ILE A 171 2.84 -9.45 -2.72
N ARG A 172 2.63 -8.88 -1.53
CA ARG A 172 3.63 -8.87 -0.47
C ARG A 172 3.99 -10.28 -0.04
N ASP A 173 3.01 -11.16 0.15
CA ASP A 173 3.26 -12.55 0.51
C ASP A 173 4.09 -13.28 -0.55
N LEU A 174 3.84 -13.03 -1.84
CA LEU A 174 4.65 -13.57 -2.94
C LEU A 174 6.11 -13.12 -2.84
N ILE A 175 6.35 -11.81 -2.63
CA ILE A 175 7.71 -11.27 -2.46
C ILE A 175 8.39 -11.90 -1.24
N GLN A 176 7.69 -12.02 -0.11
CA GLN A 176 8.22 -12.63 1.12
C GLN A 176 8.54 -14.12 0.95
N SER A 177 7.77 -14.83 0.11
CA SER A 177 8.02 -16.24 -0.22
C SER A 177 9.15 -16.43 -1.23
N GLY A 178 9.65 -15.36 -1.86
CA GLY A 178 10.67 -15.40 -2.90
C GLY A 178 10.12 -15.67 -4.31
N ASP A 179 8.81 -15.74 -4.49
CA ASP A 179 8.15 -15.88 -5.80
C ASP A 179 8.06 -14.52 -6.51
N LEU A 180 9.22 -14.03 -6.94
CA LEU A 180 9.37 -12.71 -7.54
C LEU A 180 8.71 -12.60 -8.91
N GLU A 181 8.68 -13.69 -9.68
CA GLU A 181 8.03 -13.72 -11.00
C GLU A 181 6.51 -13.53 -10.85
N ALA A 182 5.87 -14.31 -9.95
CA ALA A 182 4.44 -14.15 -9.70
C ALA A 182 4.09 -12.78 -9.10
N ALA A 183 4.99 -12.21 -8.29
CA ALA A 183 4.82 -10.86 -7.75
C ALA A 183 4.87 -9.79 -8.85
N ASP A 184 5.83 -9.87 -9.77
CA ASP A 184 5.98 -8.96 -10.90
C ASP A 184 4.78 -9.03 -11.86
N GLU A 185 4.31 -10.24 -12.17
CA GLU A 185 3.11 -10.48 -12.97
C GLU A 185 1.84 -9.94 -12.29
N SER A 186 1.71 -10.17 -10.98
CA SER A 186 0.57 -9.68 -10.19
C SER A 186 0.53 -8.15 -10.13
N LEU A 187 1.69 -7.49 -10.05
CA LEU A 187 1.78 -6.02 -10.12
C LEU A 187 1.40 -5.48 -11.49
N ASP A 188 1.80 -6.16 -12.57
CA ASP A 188 1.36 -5.79 -13.93
C ASP A 188 -0.14 -5.95 -14.12
N ALA A 189 -0.70 -7.05 -13.63
CA ALA A 189 -2.14 -7.28 -13.67
C ALA A 189 -2.89 -6.19 -12.87
N LEU A 190 -2.38 -5.84 -11.69
CA LEU A 190 -2.94 -4.77 -10.86
C LEU A 190 -2.87 -3.42 -11.56
N GLY A 191 -1.72 -3.06 -12.16
CA GLY A 191 -1.54 -1.84 -12.93
C GLY A 191 -2.55 -1.70 -14.07
N LYS A 192 -2.77 -2.79 -14.82
CA LYS A 192 -3.80 -2.85 -15.88
C LYS A 192 -5.21 -2.72 -15.32
N LYS A 193 -5.52 -3.43 -14.24
CA LYS A 193 -6.83 -3.41 -13.58
C LYS A 193 -7.23 -1.99 -13.12
N VAL A 194 -6.28 -1.25 -12.56
CA VAL A 194 -6.52 0.13 -12.09
C VAL A 194 -6.40 1.17 -13.21
N GLY A 195 -5.94 0.80 -14.41
CA GLY A 195 -5.77 1.71 -15.53
C GLY A 195 -4.66 2.75 -15.30
N ILE A 196 -3.54 2.37 -14.67
CA ILE A 196 -2.48 3.33 -14.33
C ILE A 196 -1.81 3.98 -15.55
N ASP A 197 -1.69 3.23 -16.64
CA ASP A 197 -1.10 3.69 -17.89
C ASP A 197 -2.10 4.47 -18.76
N GLU A 198 -3.37 4.54 -18.34
CA GLU A 198 -4.38 5.28 -19.06
C GLU A 198 -4.26 6.77 -18.76
N SER A 199 -4.14 7.55 -19.85
CA SER A 199 -4.01 8.99 -19.75
C SER A 199 -5.20 9.58 -19.00
N PRO A 200 -4.97 10.51 -18.07
CA PRO A 200 -6.07 11.20 -17.41
C PRO A 200 -6.92 11.88 -18.48
N ASP A 201 -8.23 11.62 -18.44
CA ASP A 201 -9.16 12.31 -19.32
C ASP A 201 -9.21 13.77 -18.86
N LYS A 202 -8.60 14.66 -19.66
CA LYS A 202 -8.43 16.08 -19.33
C LYS A 202 -9.68 16.91 -19.64
N ALA A 203 -10.72 16.30 -20.22
CA ALA A 203 -11.96 16.99 -20.48
C ALA A 203 -12.65 17.35 -19.16
N THR A 204 -12.89 18.64 -18.95
CA THR A 204 -13.79 19.11 -17.89
C THR A 204 -15.18 18.53 -18.15
N ILE A 205 -15.75 17.88 -17.15
CA ILE A 205 -17.09 17.29 -17.26
C ILE A 205 -18.14 18.40 -17.23
N ASP A 206 -19.01 18.43 -18.24
CA ASP A 206 -20.17 19.33 -18.26
C ASP A 206 -21.40 18.64 -17.66
N PHE A 207 -21.76 19.06 -16.44
CA PHE A 207 -22.94 18.56 -15.73
C PHE A 207 -24.25 19.24 -16.17
N SER A 208 -24.20 20.32 -16.96
CA SER A 208 -25.39 21.11 -17.32
C SER A 208 -26.42 20.34 -18.14
N GLN A 209 -25.98 19.32 -18.87
CA GLN A 209 -26.82 18.48 -19.74
C GLN A 209 -27.56 17.37 -18.98
N GLN A 210 -27.30 17.20 -17.69
CA GLN A 210 -27.90 16.15 -16.88
C GLN A 210 -29.28 16.58 -16.39
N ASN A 211 -30.20 15.63 -16.26
CA ASN A 211 -31.47 15.87 -15.59
C ASN A 211 -31.22 15.93 -14.08
N PRO A 212 -31.62 17.01 -13.36
CA PRO A 212 -31.44 17.08 -11.91
C PRO A 212 -32.16 15.97 -11.13
N GLY A 213 -33.20 15.37 -11.73
CA GLY A 213 -34.02 14.36 -11.05
C GLY A 213 -34.85 14.98 -9.92
N ASP A 214 -35.12 14.21 -8.87
CA ASP A 214 -35.77 14.73 -7.67
C ASP A 214 -34.78 15.53 -6.83
N ILE A 215 -35.11 16.81 -6.64
CA ILE A 215 -34.31 17.82 -5.92
C ILE A 215 -34.86 18.09 -4.51
N ALA A 216 -35.87 17.35 -4.06
CA ALA A 216 -36.30 17.42 -2.68
C ALA A 216 -35.14 17.03 -1.75
N GLN A 217 -34.92 17.79 -0.68
CA GLN A 217 -33.78 17.59 0.22
C GLN A 217 -33.64 16.14 0.71
N ASN A 218 -34.74 15.52 1.16
CA ASN A 218 -34.74 14.12 1.60
C ASN A 218 -34.32 13.15 0.48
N SER A 219 -34.68 13.44 -0.77
CA SER A 219 -34.32 12.64 -1.94
C SER A 219 -32.83 12.79 -2.26
N LEU A 220 -32.32 14.02 -2.26
CA LEU A 220 -30.90 14.30 -2.46
C LEU A 220 -30.01 13.64 -1.39
N GLU A 221 -30.45 13.61 -0.13
CA GLU A 221 -29.72 12.93 0.95
C GLU A 221 -29.65 11.41 0.72
N VAL A 222 -30.74 10.77 0.29
CA VAL A 222 -30.78 9.34 -0.02
C VAL A 222 -29.87 9.02 -1.21
N ARG A 223 -29.97 9.82 -2.28
CA ARG A 223 -29.15 9.69 -3.48
C ARG A 223 -27.66 9.85 -3.17
N TYR A 224 -27.32 10.88 -2.39
CA TYR A 224 -25.94 11.11 -1.94
C TYR A 224 -25.38 9.91 -1.19
N ARG A 225 -26.12 9.34 -0.23
CA ARG A 225 -25.67 8.15 0.52
C ARG A 225 -25.49 6.93 -0.38
N SER A 226 -26.36 6.74 -1.36
CA SER A 226 -26.23 5.65 -2.34
C SER A 226 -24.96 5.80 -3.17
N VAL A 227 -24.69 7.02 -3.66
CA VAL A 227 -23.47 7.35 -4.39
C VAL A 227 -22.23 7.16 -3.51
N GLU A 228 -22.25 7.68 -2.28
CA GLU A 228 -21.14 7.57 -1.33
C GLU A 228 -20.77 6.10 -1.07
N SER A 229 -21.77 5.23 -0.88
CA SER A 229 -21.54 3.79 -0.72
C SER A 229 -20.98 3.14 -1.98
N ALA A 230 -21.43 3.53 -3.17
CA ALA A 230 -20.99 2.93 -4.42
C ALA A 230 -19.56 3.34 -4.81
N VAL A 231 -19.18 4.60 -4.51
CA VAL A 231 -17.83 5.13 -4.79
C VAL A 231 -16.74 4.35 -4.04
N GLN A 232 -17.04 3.83 -2.84
CA GLN A 232 -16.08 3.07 -2.03
C GLN A 232 -15.54 1.80 -2.73
N GLY A 233 -16.28 1.26 -3.71
CA GLY A 233 -15.88 0.09 -4.49
C GLY A 233 -15.12 0.40 -5.78
N VAL A 234 -14.89 1.67 -6.12
CA VAL A 234 -14.26 2.04 -7.39
C VAL A 234 -12.75 1.86 -7.29
N THR A 235 -12.21 1.00 -8.17
CA THR A 235 -10.78 0.65 -8.21
C THR A 235 -10.02 1.27 -9.38
N TYR A 236 -10.75 1.79 -10.36
CA TYR A 236 -10.21 2.25 -11.63
C TYR A 236 -9.87 3.75 -11.60
N LEU A 237 -8.58 4.08 -11.76
CA LEU A 237 -8.04 5.44 -11.58
C LEU A 237 -8.66 6.49 -12.50
N PRO A 238 -8.88 6.25 -13.81
CA PRO A 238 -9.53 7.25 -14.66
C PRO A 238 -10.93 7.60 -14.16
N ARG A 239 -11.70 6.62 -13.65
CA ARG A 239 -13.02 6.88 -13.07
C ARG A 239 -12.92 7.63 -11.73
N LEU A 240 -11.95 7.29 -10.89
CA LEU A 240 -11.69 8.03 -9.64
C LEU A 240 -11.38 9.51 -9.91
N ARG A 241 -10.60 9.82 -10.95
CA ARG A 241 -10.32 11.21 -11.37
C ARG A 241 -11.59 11.96 -11.79
N GLN A 242 -12.49 11.30 -12.52
CA GLN A 242 -13.76 11.91 -12.90
C GLN A 242 -14.67 12.13 -11.67
N LEU A 243 -14.68 11.19 -10.72
CA LEU A 243 -15.42 11.32 -9.47
C LEU A 243 -14.90 12.46 -8.58
N LEU A 244 -13.59 12.76 -8.62
CA LEU A 244 -13.04 13.95 -7.94
C LEU A 244 -13.57 15.25 -8.55
N GLN A 245 -13.62 15.36 -9.89
CA GLN A 245 -14.23 16.53 -10.53
C GLN A 245 -15.71 16.67 -10.14
N ALA A 246 -16.44 15.55 -10.09
CA ALA A 246 -17.84 15.55 -9.64
C ALA A 246 -17.98 15.96 -8.17
N ARG A 247 -17.09 15.50 -7.28
CA ARG A 247 -17.05 15.93 -5.88
C ARG A 247 -16.85 17.44 -5.76
N ASP A 248 -15.88 18.00 -6.48
CA ASP A 248 -15.57 19.43 -6.39
C ASP A 248 -16.73 20.29 -6.94
N ALA A 249 -17.40 19.82 -8.00
CA ALA A 249 -18.62 20.43 -8.53
C ALA A 249 -19.81 20.32 -7.55
N LEU A 250 -19.96 19.17 -6.89
CA LEU A 250 -20.99 18.93 -5.87
C LEU A 250 -20.83 19.88 -4.68
N GLU A 251 -19.62 20.03 -4.16
CA GLU A 251 -19.34 20.94 -3.04
C GLU A 251 -19.56 22.41 -3.44
N SER A 252 -19.22 22.78 -4.69
CA SER A 252 -19.53 24.10 -5.22
C SER A 252 -21.03 24.37 -5.32
N ALA A 253 -21.82 23.40 -5.79
CA ALA A 253 -23.28 23.52 -5.88
C ALA A 253 -23.94 23.60 -4.49
N LYS A 254 -23.46 22.81 -3.52
CA LYS A 254 -23.91 22.88 -2.12
C LYS A 254 -23.63 24.26 -1.51
N ALA A 255 -22.43 24.80 -1.71
CA ALA A 255 -22.05 26.11 -1.20
C ALA A 255 -22.87 27.26 -1.83
N ALA A 256 -23.36 27.07 -3.06
CA ALA A 256 -24.24 28.00 -3.75
C ALA A 256 -25.74 27.78 -3.46
N GLU A 257 -26.09 26.81 -2.60
CA GLU A 257 -27.48 26.37 -2.35
C GLU A 257 -28.24 25.99 -3.64
N ASP A 258 -27.52 25.50 -4.66
CA ASP A 258 -28.07 25.12 -5.96
C ASP A 258 -28.51 23.64 -5.95
N ALA A 259 -29.77 23.42 -5.54
CA ALA A 259 -30.36 22.09 -5.49
C ALA A 259 -30.44 21.39 -6.87
N GLU A 260 -30.61 22.15 -7.95
CA GLU A 260 -30.57 21.58 -9.31
C GLU A 260 -29.15 21.16 -9.67
N GLY A 261 -28.15 21.99 -9.39
CA GLY A 261 -26.73 21.64 -9.56
C GLY A 261 -26.34 20.38 -8.81
N VAL A 262 -26.75 20.26 -7.54
CA VAL A 262 -26.56 19.05 -6.73
C VAL A 262 -27.22 17.84 -7.40
N GLY A 263 -28.48 17.98 -7.83
CA GLY A 263 -29.21 16.91 -8.52
C GLY A 263 -28.54 16.46 -9.82
N ARG A 264 -28.04 17.40 -10.63
CA ARG A 264 -27.38 17.12 -11.92
C ARG A 264 -26.07 16.36 -11.73
N VAL A 265 -25.27 16.76 -10.74
CA VAL A 265 -24.02 16.07 -10.40
C VAL A 265 -24.32 14.66 -9.89
N LEU A 266 -25.31 14.49 -8.99
CA LEU A 266 -25.70 13.16 -8.51
C LEU A 266 -26.20 12.26 -9.64
N THR A 267 -27.05 12.77 -10.55
CA THR A 267 -27.52 11.99 -11.71
C THR A 267 -26.36 11.53 -12.60
N TRP A 268 -25.38 12.40 -12.83
CA TRP A 268 -24.20 12.05 -13.58
C TRP A 268 -23.42 10.90 -12.92
N VAL A 269 -23.17 11.01 -11.61
CA VAL A 269 -22.45 9.99 -10.85
C VAL A 269 -23.22 8.67 -10.79
N GLU A 270 -24.54 8.72 -10.60
CA GLU A 270 -25.42 7.55 -10.64
C GLU A 270 -25.31 6.82 -11.98
N ASN A 271 -25.35 7.55 -13.10
CA ASN A 271 -25.18 7.00 -14.44
C ASN A 271 -23.78 6.39 -14.63
N LEU A 272 -22.73 7.07 -14.17
CA LEU A 272 -21.34 6.57 -14.24
C LEU A 272 -21.17 5.26 -13.46
N LEU A 273 -21.83 5.14 -12.31
CA LEU A 273 -21.73 4.00 -11.41
C LEU A 273 -22.78 2.92 -11.68
N GLY A 274 -23.72 3.15 -12.58
CA GLY A 274 -24.82 2.22 -12.87
C GLY A 274 -25.82 2.07 -11.74
N ILE A 275 -25.98 3.11 -10.90
CA ILE A 275 -26.97 3.15 -9.83
C ILE A 275 -28.32 3.46 -10.47
N THR A 276 -29.26 2.52 -10.41
CA THR A 276 -30.65 2.79 -10.80
C THR A 276 -31.28 3.72 -9.76
N ALA A 277 -31.80 4.87 -10.20
CA ALA A 277 -32.53 5.79 -9.33
C ALA A 277 -33.61 5.03 -8.56
N ALA A 278 -33.61 5.16 -7.23
CA ALA A 278 -34.70 4.64 -6.41
C ALA A 278 -36.01 5.29 -6.87
N PRO A 279 -37.11 4.52 -7.02
CA PRO A 279 -38.40 5.03 -7.47
C PRO A 279 -39.01 6.06 -6.51
#